data_AF-A0A7L3GWZ1-F1
#
_entry.id   AF-A0A7L3GWZ1-F1
#
_cell.length_a   1.000
_cell.length_b   1.000
_cell.length_c   1.000
_cell.angle_alpha   90.00
_cell.angle_beta   90.00
_cell.angle_gamma   90.00
#
_symmetry.space_group_name_H-M   'P 1'
#
loop_
_entity.id
_entity.type
_entity.pdbx_description
1 polymer ?
#
loop_
_entity_poly.entity_id
_entity_poly.type
_entity_poly.pdbx_seq_one_letter_code
_entity_poly.pdbx_strand_id
1 'polypeptide(L)'
;QVREWKNEDSKRYMCTGRPGWLTVSLRVGKYKKIHKNIMINLMDVLEVDSERQVVRVEPLVTMGQLTAHLNPMGWTIPVVPELDDLTVGGLIMGTGIESSSHIYGLFQHTCVAYELVLADGSLVRCTPTENSDLFYAVPWSCGTLGFLVAAEIKIIPAKKYVKIHYEPVRGLQKICEKFTEESKKKENSFVEGLVYSLEEAVIMTGVLTDEAEQSKINRIGNYYKPWFFKHVEKYLKADRTGIEYIPSRHYYHRHTRSIFWELQDIIPFGNNPVFRYLFGWMVPPKISLLKLTQGEAIRKLYEQHHVVQDMLVPMKSLEKSIQTFHADLNV
;
A
#
# COMPACT_ATOMS: atom_id res chain seq x y z
N GLN A 1 -12.40 21.28 -18.90
CA GLN A 1 -12.10 19.84 -18.93
C GLN A 1 -13.33 18.96 -19.21
N VAL A 2 -14.07 18.44 -18.22
CA VAL A 2 -15.19 17.50 -18.54
C VAL A 2 -16.34 18.17 -19.29
N ARG A 3 -16.82 19.33 -18.81
CA ARG A 3 -17.86 20.11 -19.51
C ARG A 3 -17.44 20.55 -20.91
N GLU A 4 -16.16 20.89 -21.06
CA GLU A 4 -15.56 21.26 -22.35
C GLU A 4 -15.53 20.07 -23.31
N TRP A 5 -15.07 18.90 -22.86
CA TRP A 5 -15.14 17.65 -23.63
C TRP A 5 -16.59 17.31 -24.07
N LYS A 6 -17.56 17.55 -23.19
CA LYS A 6 -19.00 17.36 -23.49
C LYS A 6 -19.50 18.37 -24.54
N ASN A 7 -19.09 19.63 -24.45
CA ASN A 7 -19.46 20.68 -25.42
C ASN A 7 -18.82 20.48 -26.79
N GLU A 8 -17.68 19.79 -26.87
CA GLU A 8 -17.02 19.40 -28.12
C GLU A 8 -17.79 18.28 -28.88
N ASP A 9 -18.92 17.78 -28.37
CA ASP A 9 -19.66 16.59 -28.85
C ASP A 9 -18.73 15.39 -29.12
N SER A 10 -17.74 15.23 -28.23
CA SER A 10 -16.65 14.29 -28.44
C SER A 10 -17.12 12.86 -28.17
N LYS A 11 -17.01 11.98 -29.18
CA LYS A 11 -17.24 10.53 -29.01
C LYS A 11 -16.07 9.79 -28.35
N ARG A 12 -14.99 10.48 -27.99
CA ARG A 12 -13.80 9.85 -27.37
C ARG A 12 -14.06 9.64 -25.89
N TYR A 13 -13.84 8.44 -25.37
CA TYR A 13 -13.87 8.22 -23.92
C TYR A 13 -12.86 9.12 -23.20
N MET A 14 -13.15 9.45 -21.94
CA MET A 14 -12.22 10.18 -21.07
C MET A 14 -11.39 9.19 -20.24
N CYS A 15 -10.21 9.62 -19.80
CA CYS A 15 -9.47 8.95 -18.75
C CYS A 15 -8.62 9.95 -17.96
N THR A 16 -8.04 9.52 -16.83
CA THR A 16 -7.10 10.36 -16.09
C THR A 16 -5.89 10.69 -16.95
N GLY A 17 -5.41 11.94 -16.87
CA GLY A 17 -4.25 12.43 -17.58
C GLY A 17 -2.91 12.10 -16.90
N ARG A 18 -2.93 11.48 -15.71
CA ARG A 18 -1.71 11.06 -15.00
C ARG A 18 -0.88 10.14 -15.91
N PRO A 19 0.37 10.50 -16.22
CA PRO A 19 1.26 9.68 -17.05
C PRO A 19 1.48 8.28 -16.46
N GLY A 20 1.57 7.27 -17.32
CA GLY A 20 1.77 5.88 -16.89
C GLY A 20 3.11 5.63 -16.18
N TRP A 21 4.14 6.43 -16.47
CA TRP A 21 5.41 6.32 -15.75
C TRP A 21 5.29 6.80 -14.29
N LEU A 22 4.28 7.60 -13.92
CA LEU A 22 4.02 8.01 -12.54
C LEU A 22 3.12 7.03 -11.76
N THR A 23 2.61 5.97 -12.39
CA THR A 23 1.80 4.95 -11.71
C THR A 23 2.71 3.86 -11.15
N VAL A 24 2.31 3.24 -10.05
CA VAL A 24 3.02 2.07 -9.50
C VAL A 24 2.78 0.83 -10.36
N SER A 25 1.59 0.69 -10.97
CA SER A 25 1.22 -0.43 -11.83
C SER A 25 2.17 -0.66 -13.02
N LEU A 26 2.54 -1.92 -13.26
CA LEU A 26 3.30 -2.35 -14.43
C LEU A 26 2.48 -2.32 -15.74
N ARG A 27 1.16 -2.13 -15.67
CA ARG A 27 0.29 -2.12 -16.85
C ARG A 27 0.50 -0.87 -17.70
N VAL A 28 0.70 -1.08 -19.00
CA VAL A 28 0.77 0.01 -19.98
C VAL A 28 -0.64 0.49 -20.36
N GLY A 29 -0.98 1.72 -19.97
CA GLY A 29 -2.27 2.35 -20.29
C GLY A 29 -2.40 2.80 -21.75
N LYS A 30 -2.44 1.85 -22.70
CA LYS A 30 -2.55 2.13 -24.15
C LYS A 30 -3.75 3.03 -24.50
N TYR A 31 -4.84 2.91 -23.75
CA TYR A 31 -6.04 3.73 -23.88
C TYR A 31 -5.77 5.25 -23.74
N LYS A 32 -4.74 5.66 -22.98
CA LYS A 32 -4.39 7.08 -22.77
C LYS A 32 -3.93 7.80 -24.04
N LYS A 33 -3.60 7.04 -25.11
CA LYS A 33 -3.24 7.60 -26.43
C LYS A 33 -4.47 7.97 -27.27
N ILE A 34 -5.62 7.36 -26.98
CA ILE A 34 -6.86 7.51 -27.77
C ILE A 34 -7.96 8.25 -27.01
N HIS A 35 -7.96 8.17 -25.67
CA HIS A 35 -8.92 8.85 -24.81
C HIS A 35 -8.55 10.31 -24.55
N LYS A 36 -9.54 11.16 -24.22
CA LYS A 36 -9.28 12.52 -23.73
C LYS A 36 -8.70 12.43 -22.32
N ASN A 37 -7.49 12.94 -22.16
CA ASN A 37 -6.81 12.99 -20.86
C ASN A 37 -7.36 14.16 -20.03
N ILE A 38 -8.00 13.83 -18.91
CA ILE A 38 -8.47 14.78 -17.91
C ILE A 38 -7.39 14.94 -16.84
N MET A 39 -6.79 16.13 -16.78
CA MET A 39 -5.72 16.43 -15.84
C MET A 39 -6.30 16.60 -14.43
N ILE A 40 -5.82 15.79 -13.50
CA ILE A 40 -6.17 15.84 -12.08
C ILE A 40 -4.86 16.04 -11.34
N ASN A 41 -4.46 17.30 -11.14
CA ASN A 41 -3.23 17.66 -10.44
C ASN A 41 -3.57 18.10 -9.01
N LEU A 42 -4.33 17.27 -8.30
CA LEU A 42 -4.88 17.53 -6.98
C LEU A 42 -4.11 16.65 -5.97
N MET A 43 -3.21 17.26 -5.19
CA MET A 43 -2.19 16.63 -4.33
C MET A 43 -2.16 17.15 -2.88
N ASP A 44 -3.15 17.94 -2.47
CA ASP A 44 -3.16 18.62 -1.18
C ASP A 44 -3.96 17.86 -0.11
N VAL A 45 -3.47 17.95 1.13
CA VAL A 45 -4.28 17.66 2.32
C VAL A 45 -5.09 18.91 2.60
N LEU A 46 -6.41 18.81 2.46
CA LEU A 46 -7.32 19.96 2.45
C LEU A 46 -7.71 20.38 3.87
N GLU A 47 -8.01 19.42 4.74
CA GLU A 47 -8.50 19.69 6.08
C GLU A 47 -8.24 18.51 7.02
N VAL A 48 -7.88 18.79 8.28
CA VAL A 48 -7.83 17.82 9.37
C VAL A 48 -8.82 18.24 10.44
N ASP A 49 -9.93 17.52 10.52
CA ASP A 49 -10.97 17.74 11.52
C ASP A 49 -10.75 16.79 12.69
N SER A 50 -10.24 17.34 13.80
CA SER A 50 -9.96 16.57 15.02
C SER A 50 -11.22 16.24 15.82
N GLU A 51 -12.32 17.00 15.65
CA GLU A 51 -13.58 16.74 16.34
C GLU A 51 -14.32 15.59 15.67
N ARG A 52 -14.43 15.62 14.33
CA ARG A 52 -15.02 14.51 13.55
C ARG A 52 -14.07 13.34 13.36
N GLN A 53 -12.78 13.51 13.69
CA GLN A 53 -11.70 12.54 13.44
C GLN A 53 -11.66 12.12 11.97
N VAL A 54 -11.59 13.11 11.08
CA VAL A 54 -11.54 12.92 9.63
C VAL A 54 -10.47 13.81 9.02
N VAL A 55 -9.77 13.29 8.01
CA VAL A 55 -8.93 14.08 7.11
C VAL A 55 -9.57 14.13 5.72
N ARG A 56 -9.70 15.33 5.16
CA ARG A 56 -10.14 15.54 3.77
C ARG A 56 -8.90 15.75 2.89
N VAL A 57 -8.78 14.97 1.83
CA VAL A 57 -7.58 14.91 0.98
C VAL A 57 -7.94 14.86 -0.49
N GLU A 58 -7.03 15.37 -1.31
CA GLU A 58 -7.08 15.22 -2.76
C GLU A 58 -6.58 13.84 -3.23
N PRO A 59 -7.02 13.35 -4.39
CA PRO A 59 -6.78 11.97 -4.84
C PRO A 59 -5.31 11.61 -5.06
N LEU A 60 -4.42 12.56 -5.36
CA LEU A 60 -3.00 12.29 -5.57
C LEU A 60 -2.13 12.50 -4.33
N VAL A 61 -2.71 12.81 -3.16
CA VAL A 61 -1.99 12.74 -1.89
C VAL A 61 -1.43 11.32 -1.73
N THR A 62 -0.15 11.20 -1.47
CA THR A 62 0.51 9.90 -1.23
C THR A 62 0.46 9.50 0.25
N MET A 63 0.63 8.21 0.56
CA MET A 63 0.74 7.74 1.95
C MET A 63 1.93 8.38 2.68
N GLY A 64 3.03 8.62 1.96
CA GLY A 64 4.18 9.31 2.49
C GLY A 64 3.89 10.76 2.90
N GLN A 65 3.15 11.50 2.07
CA GLN A 65 2.68 12.85 2.39
C GLN A 65 1.69 12.85 3.55
N LEU A 66 0.70 11.95 3.51
CA LEU A 66 -0.37 11.89 4.49
C LEU A 66 0.16 11.59 5.89
N THR A 67 1.03 10.59 6.03
CA THR A 67 1.66 10.27 7.33
C THR A 67 2.64 11.34 7.79
N ALA A 68 3.37 12.01 6.88
CA ALA A 68 4.25 13.12 7.24
C ALA A 68 3.46 14.34 7.76
N HIS A 69 2.24 14.53 7.25
CA HIS A 69 1.35 15.60 7.69
C HIS A 69 0.63 15.27 9.00
N LEU A 70 0.03 14.08 9.11
CA LEU A 70 -0.81 13.71 10.27
C LEU A 70 -0.01 13.32 11.52
N ASN A 71 1.09 12.56 11.38
CA ASN A 71 1.79 12.01 12.55
C ASN A 71 2.30 13.09 13.53
N PRO A 72 2.86 14.24 13.07
CA PRO A 72 3.26 15.33 13.97
C PRO A 72 2.09 15.94 14.76
N MET A 73 0.86 15.82 14.26
CA MET A 73 -0.36 16.28 14.94
C MET A 73 -0.94 15.22 15.89
N GLY A 74 -0.28 14.07 16.04
CA GLY A 74 -0.77 12.98 16.88
C GLY A 74 -1.84 12.12 16.21
N TRP A 75 -1.99 12.20 14.88
CA TRP A 75 -2.98 11.44 14.11
C TRP A 75 -2.32 10.50 13.10
N THR A 76 -3.00 9.41 12.75
CA THR A 76 -2.69 8.54 11.60
C THR A 76 -4.00 8.05 10.99
N ILE A 77 -3.96 7.46 9.80
CA ILE A 77 -5.12 6.73 9.26
C ILE A 77 -5.13 5.27 9.76
N PRO A 78 -6.30 4.61 9.85
CA PRO A 78 -6.40 3.24 10.37
C PRO A 78 -5.68 2.18 9.54
N VAL A 79 -5.60 2.39 8.23
CA VAL A 79 -4.98 1.49 7.25
C VAL A 79 -3.96 2.32 6.47
N VAL A 80 -2.67 2.08 6.68
CA VAL A 80 -1.57 2.77 5.98
C VAL A 80 -0.83 1.78 5.07
N PRO A 81 -1.19 1.67 3.78
CA PRO A 81 -0.48 0.79 2.84
C PRO A 81 1.02 1.13 2.77
N GLU A 82 1.89 0.11 2.81
CA GLU A 82 3.32 0.26 3.16
C GLU A 82 4.28 0.97 2.19
N LEU A 83 3.76 1.59 1.12
CA LEU A 83 4.58 2.27 0.11
C LEU A 83 4.26 3.78 0.08
N ASP A 84 5.31 4.59 0.27
CA ASP A 84 5.23 6.07 0.33
C ASP A 84 4.53 6.68 -0.92
N ASP A 85 4.73 6.10 -2.11
CA ASP A 85 4.26 6.63 -3.41
C ASP A 85 2.81 6.23 -3.76
N LEU A 86 2.15 5.39 -2.97
CA LEU A 86 0.75 5.01 -3.21
C LEU A 86 -0.18 6.19 -2.93
N THR A 87 -1.02 6.53 -3.92
CA THR A 87 -1.95 7.67 -3.84
C THR A 87 -3.31 7.26 -3.32
N VAL A 88 -3.94 8.12 -2.52
CA VAL A 88 -5.28 7.94 -1.94
C VAL A 88 -6.31 7.46 -2.98
N GLY A 89 -6.43 8.14 -4.12
CA GLY A 89 -7.42 7.77 -5.14
C GLY A 89 -7.14 6.41 -5.79
N GLY A 90 -5.87 6.02 -5.88
CA GLY A 90 -5.48 4.69 -6.35
C GLY A 90 -5.87 3.58 -5.37
N LEU A 91 -5.71 3.83 -4.07
CA LEU A 91 -6.08 2.90 -3.00
C LEU A 91 -7.59 2.77 -2.83
N ILE A 92 -8.34 3.85 -3.05
CA ILE A 92 -9.82 3.84 -3.01
C ILE A 92 -10.38 3.08 -4.22
N MET A 93 -10.04 3.51 -5.44
CA MET A 93 -10.67 3.00 -6.67
C MET A 93 -10.04 1.70 -7.19
N GLY A 94 -8.85 1.35 -6.70
CA GLY A 94 -8.20 0.06 -6.92
C GLY A 94 -8.35 -0.81 -5.68
N THR A 95 -7.21 -1.15 -5.07
CA THR A 95 -7.12 -1.97 -3.86
C THR A 95 -6.19 -1.29 -2.87
N GLY A 96 -6.57 -1.28 -1.60
CA GLY A 96 -5.68 -0.94 -0.50
C GLY A 96 -5.87 -1.90 0.66
N ILE A 97 -4.85 -2.69 0.97
CA ILE A 97 -4.83 -3.64 2.09
C ILE A 97 -3.57 -3.42 2.90
N GLU A 98 -3.65 -3.70 4.20
CA GLU A 98 -2.52 -3.63 5.11
C GLU A 98 -2.69 -4.61 6.28
N SER A 99 -1.63 -4.82 7.05
CA SER A 99 -1.57 -5.59 8.30
C SER A 99 -2.63 -5.20 9.36
N SER A 100 -3.16 -3.96 9.35
CA SER A 100 -4.28 -3.55 10.21
C SER A 100 -5.67 -3.82 9.60
N SER A 101 -5.75 -4.29 8.35
CA SER A 101 -7.02 -4.52 7.65
C SER A 101 -7.87 -5.63 8.28
N HIS A 102 -7.30 -6.51 9.09
CA HIS A 102 -8.07 -7.51 9.84
C HIS A 102 -8.96 -6.86 10.94
N ILE A 103 -8.69 -5.61 11.33
CA ILE A 103 -9.54 -4.79 12.22
C ILE A 103 -10.42 -3.85 11.40
N TYR A 104 -9.82 -3.06 10.51
CA TYR A 104 -10.48 -1.92 9.88
C TYR A 104 -11.04 -2.22 8.47
N GLY A 105 -10.82 -3.42 7.97
CA GLY A 105 -11.08 -3.76 6.57
C GLY A 105 -10.04 -3.15 5.62
N LEU A 106 -10.33 -3.19 4.34
CA LEU A 106 -9.56 -2.51 3.28
C LEU A 106 -9.61 -0.99 3.41
N PHE A 107 -8.66 -0.30 2.79
CA PHE A 107 -8.48 1.16 2.85
C PHE A 107 -9.79 1.93 2.63
N GLN A 108 -10.58 1.56 1.62
CA GLN A 108 -11.85 2.22 1.32
C GLN A 108 -12.90 2.13 2.45
N HIS A 109 -12.84 1.11 3.32
CA HIS A 109 -13.77 0.98 4.45
C HIS A 109 -13.50 2.03 5.54
N THR A 110 -12.33 2.67 5.50
CA THR A 110 -11.97 3.77 6.39
C THR A 110 -12.43 5.14 5.85
N CYS A 111 -12.92 5.20 4.62
CA CYS A 111 -13.43 6.42 4.01
C CYS A 111 -14.88 6.67 4.40
N VAL A 112 -15.26 7.94 4.59
CA VAL A 112 -16.61 8.36 5.00
C VAL A 112 -17.33 9.22 3.96
N ALA A 113 -16.58 9.79 3.02
CA ALA A 113 -17.15 10.51 1.88
C ALA A 113 -16.21 10.50 0.68
N TYR A 114 -16.77 10.63 -0.52
CA TYR A 114 -16.05 10.91 -1.75
C TYR A 114 -16.71 12.08 -2.48
N GLU A 115 -15.90 12.83 -3.24
CA GLU A 115 -16.37 13.81 -4.19
C GLU A 115 -15.88 13.43 -5.59
N LEU A 116 -16.79 13.35 -6.55
CA LEU A 116 -16.51 12.93 -7.93
C LEU A 116 -17.03 13.95 -8.93
N VAL A 117 -16.25 14.18 -9.98
CA VAL A 117 -16.75 14.80 -11.21
C VAL A 117 -17.23 13.68 -12.15
N LEU A 118 -18.53 13.66 -12.44
CA LEU A 118 -19.16 12.66 -13.29
C LEU A 118 -19.03 13.02 -14.78
N ALA A 119 -19.41 12.07 -15.65
CA ALA A 119 -19.29 12.22 -17.11
C ALA A 119 -20.09 13.38 -17.70
N ASP A 120 -21.17 13.80 -17.04
CA ASP A 120 -22.00 14.93 -17.44
C ASP A 120 -21.40 16.30 -17.03
N GLY A 121 -20.33 16.29 -16.23
CA GLY A 121 -19.66 17.47 -15.69
C GLY A 121 -20.24 18.00 -14.38
N SER A 122 -21.13 17.25 -13.73
CA SER A 122 -21.60 17.53 -12.36
C SER A 122 -20.52 17.15 -11.33
N LEU A 123 -20.49 17.90 -10.22
CA LEU A 123 -19.73 17.53 -9.02
C LEU A 123 -20.71 16.91 -8.04
N VAL A 124 -20.47 15.66 -7.66
CA VAL A 124 -21.33 14.89 -6.77
C VAL A 124 -20.54 14.48 -5.54
N ARG A 125 -21.14 14.68 -4.37
CA ARG A 125 -20.68 14.10 -3.11
C ARG A 125 -21.43 12.81 -2.85
N CYS A 126 -20.73 11.78 -2.40
CA CYS A 126 -21.36 10.55 -1.93
C CYS A 126 -20.81 10.13 -0.55
N THR A 127 -21.72 9.60 0.26
CA THR A 127 -21.51 9.11 1.64
C THR A 127 -22.38 7.87 1.84
N PRO A 128 -22.29 7.16 2.97
CA PRO A 128 -23.21 6.05 3.26
C PRO A 128 -24.70 6.42 3.19
N THR A 129 -25.06 7.69 3.42
CA THR A 129 -26.45 8.19 3.47
C THR A 129 -26.83 9.15 2.33
N GLU A 130 -25.88 9.58 1.50
CA GLU A 130 -26.08 10.51 0.38
C GLU A 130 -25.46 9.90 -0.88
N ASN A 131 -26.20 9.69 -1.97
CA ASN A 131 -25.71 8.98 -3.17
C ASN A 131 -25.02 7.64 -2.80
N SER A 132 -25.67 6.87 -1.92
CA SER A 132 -25.09 5.70 -1.24
C SER A 132 -24.70 4.58 -2.22
N ASP A 133 -25.49 4.39 -3.26
CA ASP A 133 -25.18 3.49 -4.37
C ASP A 133 -23.84 3.84 -5.03
N LEU A 134 -23.60 5.13 -5.30
CA LEU A 134 -22.33 5.61 -5.82
C LEU A 134 -21.21 5.42 -4.78
N PHE A 135 -21.44 5.73 -3.51
CA PHE A 135 -20.44 5.57 -2.44
C PHE A 135 -19.90 4.13 -2.38
N TYR A 136 -20.77 3.12 -2.46
CA TYR A 136 -20.37 1.72 -2.43
C TYR A 136 -19.85 1.20 -3.79
N ALA A 137 -20.15 1.88 -4.90
CA ALA A 137 -19.65 1.51 -6.23
C ALA A 137 -18.27 2.13 -6.57
N VAL A 138 -17.88 3.23 -5.92
CA VAL A 138 -16.59 3.91 -6.17
C VAL A 138 -15.38 2.99 -5.92
N PRO A 139 -15.30 2.24 -4.81
CA PRO A 139 -14.23 1.29 -4.62
C PRO A 139 -14.19 0.23 -5.72
N TRP A 140 -12.99 -0.20 -6.12
CA TRP A 140 -12.78 -1.16 -7.22
C TRP A 140 -13.24 -0.71 -8.62
N SER A 141 -13.81 0.48 -8.75
CA SER A 141 -14.28 1.01 -10.05
C SER A 141 -13.16 1.22 -11.07
N CYS A 142 -11.89 1.19 -10.65
CA CYS A 142 -10.74 1.52 -11.48
C CYS A 142 -10.86 2.90 -12.18
N GLY A 143 -11.61 3.83 -11.58
CA GLY A 143 -11.85 5.17 -12.11
C GLY A 143 -12.85 5.24 -13.27
N THR A 144 -13.70 4.23 -13.44
CA THR A 144 -14.69 4.17 -14.53
C THR A 144 -15.98 4.94 -14.23
N LEU A 145 -16.29 5.21 -12.96
CA LEU A 145 -17.53 5.88 -12.55
C LEU A 145 -17.44 7.41 -12.53
N GLY A 146 -16.23 7.96 -12.51
CA GLY A 146 -16.00 9.39 -12.45
C GLY A 146 -14.58 9.73 -12.01
N PHE A 147 -14.28 11.02 -11.97
CA PHE A 147 -12.99 11.51 -11.50
C PHE A 147 -13.10 11.88 -10.02
N LEU A 148 -12.49 11.07 -9.15
CA LEU A 148 -12.34 11.41 -7.74
C LEU A 148 -11.55 12.72 -7.61
N VAL A 149 -12.10 13.69 -6.87
CA VAL A 149 -11.47 14.99 -6.63
C VAL A 149 -11.21 15.27 -5.16
N ALA A 150 -11.95 14.64 -4.25
CA ALA A 150 -11.63 14.61 -2.83
C ALA A 150 -12.16 13.34 -2.15
N ALA A 151 -11.55 12.97 -1.03
CA ALA A 151 -12.02 11.91 -0.15
C ALA A 151 -11.87 12.33 1.31
N GLU A 152 -12.81 11.89 2.15
CA GLU A 152 -12.74 12.02 3.60
C GLU A 152 -12.41 10.66 4.21
N ILE A 153 -11.33 10.59 4.99
CA ILE A 153 -10.79 9.37 5.58
C ILE A 153 -10.80 9.51 7.10
N LYS A 154 -11.25 8.49 7.83
CA LYS A 154 -11.14 8.48 9.29
C LYS A 154 -9.68 8.58 9.71
N ILE A 155 -9.42 9.29 10.80
CA ILE A 155 -8.12 9.31 11.49
C ILE A 155 -8.27 8.72 12.89
N ILE A 156 -7.18 8.16 13.41
CA ILE A 156 -7.07 7.59 14.75
C ILE A 156 -5.83 8.15 15.45
N PRO A 157 -5.79 8.15 16.79
CA PRO A 157 -4.60 8.61 17.52
C PRO A 157 -3.35 7.84 17.09
N ALA A 158 -2.30 8.56 16.70
CA ALA A 158 -1.00 7.98 16.43
C ALA A 158 -0.28 7.63 17.74
N LYS A 159 0.52 6.58 17.69
CA LYS A 159 1.45 6.20 18.75
C LYS A 159 2.88 6.33 18.26
N LYS A 160 3.84 6.50 19.17
CA LYS A 160 5.25 6.69 18.79
C LYS A 160 5.88 5.45 18.14
N TYR A 161 5.49 4.26 18.57
CA TYR A 161 6.06 3.00 18.12
C TYR A 161 4.99 1.96 17.79
N VAL A 162 5.39 1.00 16.98
CA VAL A 162 4.76 -0.30 16.85
C VAL A 162 5.68 -1.33 17.50
N LYS A 163 5.20 -1.99 18.55
CA LYS A 163 5.88 -3.13 19.17
C LYS A 163 5.55 -4.36 18.33
N ILE A 164 6.53 -4.87 17.59
CA ILE A 164 6.39 -6.04 16.72
C ILE A 164 6.98 -7.26 17.41
N HIS A 165 6.22 -8.35 17.41
CA HIS A 165 6.69 -9.70 17.70
C HIS A 165 6.94 -10.45 16.40
N TYR A 166 8.09 -11.10 16.27
CA TYR A 166 8.45 -11.95 15.14
C TYR A 166 8.43 -13.41 15.59
N GLU A 167 7.65 -14.25 14.91
CA GLU A 167 7.54 -15.67 15.21
C GLU A 167 7.83 -16.50 13.95
N PRO A 168 8.98 -17.18 13.86
CA PRO A 168 9.22 -18.13 12.79
C PRO A 168 8.30 -19.34 12.96
N VAL A 169 7.62 -19.74 11.87
CA VAL A 169 6.68 -20.86 11.86
C VAL A 169 7.05 -21.79 10.71
N ARG A 170 7.08 -23.09 11.00
CA ARG A 170 7.41 -24.15 10.06
C ARG A 170 6.23 -25.09 9.88
N GLY A 171 5.96 -25.49 8.64
CA GLY A 171 4.79 -26.30 8.30
C GLY A 171 3.65 -25.46 7.73
N LEU A 172 3.24 -25.67 6.48
CA LEU A 172 2.20 -24.86 5.84
C LEU A 172 0.90 -24.76 6.67
N GLN A 173 0.42 -25.90 7.19
CA GLN A 173 -0.78 -25.95 8.02
C GLN A 173 -0.63 -25.05 9.26
N LYS A 174 0.50 -25.15 9.95
CA LYS A 174 0.79 -24.35 11.15
C LYS A 174 0.91 -22.85 10.83
N ILE A 175 1.50 -22.52 9.68
CA ILE A 175 1.58 -21.14 9.18
C ILE A 175 0.16 -20.56 9.02
N CYS A 176 -0.72 -21.30 8.35
CA CYS A 176 -2.11 -20.89 8.11
C CYS A 176 -2.93 -20.80 9.41
N GLU A 177 -2.80 -21.78 10.30
CA GLU A 177 -3.44 -21.80 11.61
C GLU A 177 -3.02 -20.60 12.46
N LYS A 178 -1.72 -20.37 12.60
CA LYS A 178 -1.15 -19.28 13.39
C LYS A 178 -1.58 -17.92 12.83
N PHE A 179 -1.45 -17.70 11.52
CA PHE A 179 -1.89 -16.45 10.89
C PHE A 179 -3.39 -16.20 11.13
N THR A 180 -4.22 -17.25 11.02
CA THR A 180 -5.66 -17.17 11.26
C THR A 180 -6.00 -16.87 12.71
N GLU A 181 -5.30 -17.50 13.67
CA GLU A 181 -5.49 -17.27 15.10
C GLU A 181 -5.15 -15.83 15.47
N GLU A 182 -3.96 -15.36 15.07
CA GLU A 182 -3.50 -14.00 15.38
C GLU A 182 -4.38 -12.93 14.72
N SER A 183 -4.92 -13.20 13.52
CA SER A 183 -5.87 -12.30 12.84
C SER A 183 -7.24 -12.19 13.52
N LYS A 184 -7.59 -13.10 14.44
CA LYS A 184 -8.84 -13.02 15.22
C LYS A 184 -8.67 -12.20 16.51
N LYS A 185 -7.43 -12.07 16.99
CA LYS A 185 -7.05 -11.35 18.22
C LYS A 185 -7.06 -9.85 17.97
N LYS A 186 -8.10 -9.16 18.45
CA LYS A 186 -8.28 -7.70 18.23
C LYS A 186 -7.29 -6.83 19.00
N GLU A 187 -6.57 -7.42 19.96
CA GLU A 187 -5.44 -6.80 20.64
C GLU A 187 -4.25 -6.56 19.70
N ASN A 188 -4.08 -7.40 18.67
CA ASN A 188 -3.06 -7.21 17.64
C ASN A 188 -3.52 -6.08 16.72
N SER A 189 -2.92 -4.90 16.84
CA SER A 189 -3.18 -3.79 15.90
C SER A 189 -2.77 -4.13 14.47
N PHE A 190 -1.77 -5.00 14.30
CA PHE A 190 -1.21 -5.42 13.03
C PHE A 190 -0.95 -6.93 13.02
N VAL A 191 -1.25 -7.59 11.90
CA VAL A 191 -0.90 -8.99 11.63
C VAL A 191 -0.41 -9.11 10.19
N GLU A 192 0.78 -9.66 10.00
CA GLU A 192 1.42 -9.86 8.69
C GLU A 192 2.18 -11.19 8.69
N GLY A 193 2.20 -11.91 7.57
CA GLY A 193 3.02 -13.09 7.38
C GLY A 193 3.93 -12.92 6.17
N LEU A 194 5.25 -13.11 6.35
CA LEU A 194 6.18 -13.22 5.22
C LEU A 194 6.56 -14.69 5.04
N VAL A 195 6.18 -15.24 3.89
CA VAL A 195 6.41 -16.64 3.52
C VAL A 195 7.65 -16.71 2.63
N TYR A 196 8.63 -17.54 3.01
CA TYR A 196 9.93 -17.68 2.31
C TYR A 196 10.04 -18.99 1.53
N SER A 197 9.26 -20.00 1.93
CA SER A 197 9.05 -21.25 1.20
C SER A 197 7.69 -21.83 1.60
N LEU A 198 7.23 -22.87 0.91
CA LEU A 198 5.96 -23.55 1.23
C LEU A 198 5.85 -23.94 2.72
N GLU A 199 6.99 -24.24 3.35
CA GLU A 199 7.05 -24.75 4.71
C GLU A 199 7.63 -23.75 5.72
N GLU A 200 8.00 -22.54 5.31
CA GLU A 200 8.67 -21.57 6.18
C GLU A 200 8.11 -20.17 6.03
N ALA A 201 7.66 -19.60 7.15
CA ALA A 201 7.22 -18.21 7.22
C ALA A 201 7.65 -17.56 8.54
N VAL A 202 7.57 -16.23 8.59
CA VAL A 202 7.57 -15.49 9.84
C VAL A 202 6.22 -14.79 9.98
N ILE A 203 5.48 -15.14 11.02
CA ILE A 203 4.24 -14.46 11.40
C ILE A 203 4.62 -13.32 12.35
N MET A 204 4.13 -12.12 12.03
CA MET A 204 4.40 -10.91 12.77
C MET A 204 3.10 -10.36 13.32
N THR A 205 3.11 -10.04 14.61
CA THR A 205 2.00 -9.35 15.28
C THR A 205 2.50 -8.06 15.89
N GLY A 206 1.67 -7.02 15.85
CA GLY A 206 2.04 -5.68 16.23
C GLY A 206 1.01 -4.98 17.08
N VAL A 207 1.47 -4.19 18.06
CA VAL A 207 0.62 -3.29 18.85
C VAL A 207 1.17 -1.88 18.84
N LEU A 208 0.27 -0.89 18.73
CA LEU A 208 0.63 0.52 18.84
C LEU A 208 0.96 0.87 20.30
N THR A 209 2.07 1.57 20.54
CA THR A 209 2.54 1.94 21.89
C THR A 209 3.32 3.25 21.91
N ASP A 210 3.22 4.00 23.01
CA ASP A 210 4.07 5.18 23.26
C ASP A 210 5.36 4.82 24.01
N GLU A 211 5.40 3.64 24.62
CA GLU A 211 6.53 3.13 25.40
C GLU A 211 7.38 2.18 24.57
N ALA A 212 8.70 2.23 24.79
CA ALA A 212 9.66 1.35 24.14
C ALA A 212 10.81 1.00 25.07
N GLU A 213 11.25 -0.26 25.02
CA GLU A 213 12.52 -0.67 25.61
C GLU A 213 13.65 -0.13 24.73
N GLN A 214 14.44 0.81 25.27
CA GLN A 214 15.40 1.59 24.48
C GLN A 214 16.40 0.73 23.68
N SER A 215 16.84 -0.40 24.24
CA SER A 215 17.77 -1.34 23.60
C SER A 215 17.16 -2.13 22.44
N LYS A 216 15.82 -2.19 22.35
CA LYS A 216 15.05 -2.91 21.32
C LYS A 216 14.42 -1.98 20.29
N ILE A 217 14.74 -0.68 20.31
CA ILE A 217 14.25 0.26 19.30
C ILE A 217 14.97 0.00 17.97
N ASN A 218 14.21 -0.37 16.94
CA ASN A 218 14.75 -0.59 15.60
C ASN A 218 14.21 0.45 14.61
N ARG A 219 15.09 1.36 14.19
CA ARG A 219 14.81 2.34 13.14
C ARG A 219 14.97 1.72 11.75
N ILE A 220 14.09 0.79 11.38
CA ILE A 220 14.19 0.02 10.12
C ILE A 220 14.24 0.90 8.86
N GLY A 221 13.61 2.07 8.88
CA GLY A 221 13.61 3.02 7.77
C GLY A 221 14.97 3.68 7.45
N ASN A 222 16.01 3.53 8.28
CA ASN A 222 17.33 4.10 8.00
C ASN A 222 17.98 3.43 6.78
N TYR A 223 18.62 4.21 5.91
CA TYR A 223 19.06 3.73 4.58
C TYR A 223 20.13 2.66 4.58
N TYR A 224 20.92 2.62 5.64
CA TYR A 224 21.97 1.62 5.84
C TYR A 224 21.46 0.38 6.57
N LYS A 225 20.16 0.28 6.89
CA LYS A 225 19.55 -0.91 7.50
C LYS A 225 19.14 -1.92 6.43
N PRO A 226 19.10 -3.24 6.75
CA PRO A 226 18.68 -4.23 5.77
C PRO A 226 17.25 -3.96 5.33
N TRP A 227 16.92 -4.37 4.10
CA TRP A 227 15.53 -4.39 3.65
C TRP A 227 14.66 -5.19 4.61
N PHE A 228 13.40 -4.78 4.79
CA PHE A 228 12.55 -5.30 5.86
C PHE A 228 12.39 -6.82 5.78
N PHE A 229 12.04 -7.38 4.62
CA PHE A 229 11.92 -8.83 4.46
C PHE A 229 13.24 -9.58 4.73
N LYS A 230 14.41 -8.98 4.45
CA LYS A 230 15.72 -9.58 4.79
C LYS A 230 16.08 -9.45 6.27
N HIS A 231 15.55 -8.43 6.95
CA HIS A 231 15.65 -8.32 8.40
C HIS A 231 14.78 -9.39 9.07
N VAL A 232 13.53 -9.56 8.62
CA VAL A 232 12.60 -10.58 9.11
C VAL A 232 13.14 -11.99 8.91
N GLU A 233 13.75 -12.29 7.75
CA GLU A 233 14.34 -13.59 7.42
C GLU A 233 15.40 -14.05 8.44
N LYS A 234 16.03 -13.12 9.18
CA LYS A 234 17.01 -13.46 10.21
C LYS A 234 16.40 -14.19 11.40
N TYR A 235 15.14 -13.92 11.73
CA TYR A 235 14.43 -14.64 12.80
C TYR A 235 14.17 -16.09 12.41
N LEU A 236 13.82 -16.31 11.13
CA LEU A 236 13.66 -17.64 10.55
C LEU A 236 14.99 -18.43 10.53
N LYS A 237 16.07 -17.80 10.05
CA LYS A 237 17.40 -18.44 9.98
C LYS A 237 18.01 -18.74 11.34
N ALA A 238 17.72 -17.92 12.34
CA ALA A 238 18.20 -18.11 13.70
C ALA A 238 17.25 -18.95 14.56
N ASP A 239 16.12 -19.41 13.99
CA ASP A 239 15.06 -20.17 14.66
C ASP A 239 14.68 -19.61 16.04
N ARG A 240 14.45 -18.29 16.08
CA ARG A 240 14.15 -17.58 17.33
C ARG A 240 13.05 -16.56 17.14
N THR A 241 12.25 -16.39 18.18
CA THR A 241 11.31 -15.28 18.27
C THR A 241 12.03 -13.98 18.66
N GLY A 242 11.36 -12.84 18.50
CA GLY A 242 11.90 -11.59 19.01
C GLY A 242 10.88 -10.47 19.06
N ILE A 243 11.23 -9.44 19.82
CA ILE A 243 10.43 -8.23 19.98
C ILE A 243 11.29 -7.03 19.61
N GLU A 244 10.74 -6.14 18.79
CA GLU A 244 11.33 -4.84 18.48
C GLU A 244 10.29 -3.73 18.61
N TYR A 245 10.76 -2.51 18.89
CA TYR A 245 9.93 -1.30 18.88
C TYR A 245 10.34 -0.46 17.67
N ILE A 246 9.47 -0.39 16.68
CA ILE A 246 9.73 0.33 15.44
C ILE A 246 9.01 1.67 15.49
N PRO A 247 9.66 2.83 15.22
CA PRO A 247 8.95 4.09 15.12
C PRO A 247 7.79 3.97 14.13
N SER A 248 6.58 4.42 14.49
CA SER A 248 5.37 4.07 13.72
C SER A 248 5.46 4.43 12.25
N ARG A 249 6.01 5.61 11.92
CA ARG A 249 6.25 5.99 10.52
C ARG A 249 7.24 5.06 9.79
N HIS A 250 8.24 4.52 10.48
CA HIS A 250 9.16 3.54 9.87
C HIS A 250 8.44 2.21 9.59
N TYR A 251 7.51 1.80 10.46
CA TYR A 251 6.71 0.59 10.25
C TYR A 251 5.71 0.76 9.09
N TYR A 252 5.02 1.90 9.05
CA TYR A 252 4.10 2.24 7.97
C TYR A 252 4.73 2.32 6.59
N HIS A 253 6.05 2.47 6.48
CA HIS A 253 6.75 2.58 5.19
C HIS A 253 7.84 1.52 5.03
N ARG A 254 7.71 0.40 5.76
CA ARG A 254 8.76 -0.63 5.89
C ARG A 254 9.17 -1.27 4.57
N HIS A 255 8.25 -1.35 3.62
CA HIS A 255 8.48 -1.96 2.30
C HIS A 255 8.88 -0.94 1.23
N THR A 256 8.82 0.37 1.51
CA THR A 256 9.14 1.42 0.53
C THR A 256 10.52 1.22 -0.08
N ARG A 257 11.56 1.01 0.74
CA ARG A 257 12.95 0.97 0.23
C ARG A 257 13.28 -0.19 -0.68
N SER A 258 12.59 -1.31 -0.50
CA SER A 258 12.82 -2.52 -1.29
C SER A 258 11.70 -2.80 -2.27
N ILE A 259 10.67 -1.95 -2.33
CA ILE A 259 9.43 -2.20 -3.08
C ILE A 259 8.95 -3.61 -2.74
N PHE A 260 8.67 -3.82 -1.45
CA PHE A 260 8.55 -5.16 -0.83
C PHE A 260 9.84 -5.96 -0.95
N TRP A 261 9.98 -6.76 -2.01
CA TRP A 261 11.19 -7.52 -2.36
C TRP A 261 11.62 -7.34 -3.82
N GLU A 262 10.85 -6.63 -4.65
CA GLU A 262 11.12 -6.48 -6.09
C GLU A 262 12.49 -5.87 -6.38
N LEU A 263 12.96 -4.95 -5.52
CA LEU A 263 14.25 -4.33 -5.73
C LEU A 263 15.41 -5.33 -5.66
N GLN A 264 15.22 -6.48 -5.00
CA GLN A 264 16.21 -7.55 -5.03
C GLN A 264 16.38 -8.12 -6.43
N ASP A 265 15.33 -8.21 -7.22
CA ASP A 265 15.39 -8.76 -8.58
C ASP A 265 16.05 -7.76 -9.55
N ILE A 266 15.86 -6.45 -9.30
CA ILE A 266 16.45 -5.37 -10.09
C ILE A 266 17.92 -5.14 -9.70
N ILE A 267 18.23 -5.17 -8.40
CA ILE A 267 19.57 -4.93 -7.85
C ILE A 267 19.88 -6.05 -6.84
N PRO A 268 20.33 -7.24 -7.29
CA PRO A 268 20.55 -8.41 -6.42
C PRO A 268 21.53 -8.17 -5.27
N PHE A 269 22.53 -7.32 -5.49
CA PHE A 269 23.52 -6.91 -4.47
C PHE A 269 23.05 -5.73 -3.61
N GLY A 270 21.84 -5.20 -3.83
CA GLY A 270 21.33 -3.98 -3.20
C GLY A 270 21.19 -4.06 -1.68
N ASN A 271 21.07 -5.27 -1.13
CA ASN A 271 21.06 -5.50 0.32
C ASN A 271 22.46 -5.70 0.94
N ASN A 272 23.54 -5.67 0.14
CA ASN A 272 24.91 -5.75 0.66
C ASN A 272 25.19 -4.57 1.62
N PRO A 273 25.78 -4.79 2.81
CA PRO A 273 26.06 -3.72 3.78
C PRO A 273 26.86 -2.54 3.22
N VAL A 274 27.87 -2.81 2.38
CA VAL A 274 28.72 -1.78 1.77
C VAL A 274 27.90 -0.94 0.79
N PHE A 275 27.11 -1.59 -0.07
CA PHE A 275 26.21 -0.91 -0.99
C PHE A 275 25.19 -0.03 -0.24
N ARG A 276 24.53 -0.57 0.79
CA ARG A 276 23.53 0.19 1.57
C ARG A 276 24.14 1.38 2.29
N TYR A 277 25.37 1.26 2.78
CA TYR A 277 26.06 2.37 3.43
C TYR A 277 26.42 3.49 2.46
N LEU A 278 26.95 3.16 1.28
CA LEU A 278 27.43 4.14 0.29
C LEU A 278 26.30 4.72 -0.58
N PHE A 279 25.35 3.88 -0.99
CA PHE A 279 24.34 4.19 -2.02
C PHE A 279 22.90 3.95 -1.56
N GLY A 280 22.67 3.38 -0.36
CA GLY A 280 21.31 3.07 0.11
C GLY A 280 20.41 4.30 0.27
N TRP A 281 20.99 5.49 0.43
CA TRP A 281 20.23 6.76 0.46
C TRP A 281 19.62 7.13 -0.90
N MET A 282 20.15 6.59 -2.00
CA MET A 282 19.59 6.73 -3.36
C MET A 282 18.46 5.72 -3.64
N VAL A 283 18.19 4.82 -2.68
CA VAL A 283 17.27 3.69 -2.81
C VAL A 283 16.03 3.88 -1.91
N PRO A 284 14.81 3.64 -2.43
CA PRO A 284 14.52 3.19 -3.79
C PRO A 284 14.66 4.36 -4.77
N PRO A 285 15.21 4.16 -5.99
CA PRO A 285 14.94 5.12 -7.04
C PRO A 285 13.42 5.23 -7.18
N LYS A 286 12.87 6.45 -7.33
CA LYS A 286 11.44 6.63 -7.54
C LYS A 286 10.98 5.63 -8.61
N ILE A 287 9.88 4.92 -8.38
CA ILE A 287 9.35 3.93 -9.34
C ILE A 287 9.21 4.57 -10.73
N SER A 288 8.87 5.85 -10.73
CA SER A 288 8.80 6.68 -11.92
C SER A 288 10.12 6.86 -12.68
N LEU A 289 11.23 6.98 -11.95
CA LEU A 289 12.58 7.06 -12.53
C LEU A 289 12.97 5.71 -13.13
N LEU A 290 12.73 4.59 -12.42
CA LEU A 290 13.00 3.24 -12.93
C LEU A 290 12.30 3.01 -14.28
N LYS A 291 11.01 3.34 -14.37
CA LYS A 291 10.23 3.19 -15.61
C LYS A 291 10.70 4.10 -16.74
N LEU A 292 11.23 5.28 -16.40
CA LEU A 292 11.69 6.25 -17.40
C LEU A 292 13.08 5.89 -17.96
N THR A 293 13.93 5.25 -17.15
CA THR A 293 15.30 4.86 -17.56
C THR A 293 15.40 3.44 -18.11
N GLN A 294 14.34 2.63 -18.03
CA GLN A 294 14.32 1.27 -18.59
C GLN A 294 14.35 1.31 -20.12
N GLY A 295 15.39 0.72 -20.72
CA GLY A 295 15.44 0.46 -22.16
C GLY A 295 14.36 -0.54 -22.62
N GLU A 296 13.99 -0.53 -23.90
CA GLU A 296 12.88 -1.34 -24.42
C GLU A 296 13.04 -2.84 -24.17
N ALA A 297 14.26 -3.37 -24.22
CA ALA A 297 14.54 -4.78 -23.96
C ALA A 297 14.22 -5.18 -22.51
N ILE A 298 14.65 -4.38 -21.53
CA ILE A 298 14.37 -4.60 -20.10
C ILE A 298 12.88 -4.45 -19.82
N ARG A 299 12.25 -3.43 -20.41
CA ARG A 299 10.80 -3.22 -20.28
C ARG A 299 10.02 -4.45 -20.79
N LYS A 300 10.38 -4.96 -21.98
CA LYS A 300 9.73 -6.14 -22.56
C LYS A 300 9.95 -7.40 -21.73
N LEU A 301 11.15 -7.60 -21.17
CA LEU A 301 11.42 -8.71 -20.26
C LEU A 301 10.52 -8.63 -19.02
N TYR A 302 10.44 -7.46 -18.38
CA TYR A 302 9.60 -7.25 -17.19
C TYR A 302 8.11 -7.43 -17.53
N GLU A 303 7.63 -6.86 -18.64
CA GLU A 303 6.24 -6.99 -19.09
C GLU A 303 5.84 -8.44 -19.42
N GLN A 304 6.79 -9.26 -19.90
CA GLN A 304 6.50 -10.63 -20.35
C GLN A 304 6.76 -11.71 -19.30
N HIS A 305 7.66 -11.47 -18.34
CA HIS A 305 8.15 -12.50 -17.42
C HIS A 305 7.98 -12.14 -15.94
N HIS A 306 7.47 -10.95 -15.61
CA HIS A 306 7.24 -10.53 -14.24
C HIS A 306 5.74 -10.38 -13.98
N VAL A 307 5.25 -11.07 -12.95
CA VAL A 307 3.83 -11.06 -12.56
C VAL A 307 3.74 -10.62 -11.11
N VAL A 308 2.97 -9.56 -10.87
CA VAL A 308 2.64 -9.06 -9.54
C VAL A 308 1.13 -9.15 -9.41
N GLN A 309 0.66 -9.87 -8.39
CA GLN A 309 -0.75 -10.17 -8.24
C GLN A 309 -1.16 -10.12 -6.78
N ASP A 310 -2.10 -9.23 -6.49
CA ASP A 310 -2.79 -9.18 -5.21
C ASP A 310 -4.05 -10.04 -5.27
N MET A 311 -4.33 -10.78 -4.21
CA MET A 311 -5.51 -11.64 -4.12
C MET A 311 -6.15 -11.58 -2.74
N LEU A 312 -7.48 -11.63 -2.72
CA LEU A 312 -8.27 -11.84 -1.51
C LEU A 312 -8.79 -13.27 -1.52
N VAL A 313 -8.34 -14.06 -0.56
CA VAL A 313 -8.73 -15.46 -0.40
C VAL A 313 -9.44 -15.65 0.94
N PRO A 314 -10.54 -16.41 0.99
CA PRO A 314 -11.19 -16.75 2.25
C PRO A 314 -10.21 -17.50 3.17
N MET A 315 -10.12 -17.13 4.45
CA MET A 315 -9.20 -17.79 5.39
C MET A 315 -9.39 -19.30 5.49
N LYS A 316 -10.63 -19.79 5.35
CA LYS A 316 -10.95 -21.24 5.29
C LYS A 316 -10.31 -21.99 4.11
N SER A 317 -9.80 -21.27 3.11
CA SER A 317 -9.18 -21.81 1.91
C SER A 317 -7.72 -21.40 1.76
N LEU A 318 -7.14 -20.71 2.76
CA LEU A 318 -5.80 -20.12 2.69
C LEU A 318 -4.73 -21.18 2.36
N GLU A 319 -4.72 -22.30 3.07
CA GLU A 319 -3.77 -23.40 2.85
C GLU A 319 -3.85 -23.94 1.41
N LYS A 320 -5.06 -24.28 0.95
CA LYS A 320 -5.29 -24.78 -0.41
C LYS A 320 -4.88 -23.76 -1.47
N SER A 321 -5.15 -22.48 -1.22
CA SER A 321 -4.76 -21.39 -2.11
C SER A 321 -3.24 -21.28 -2.23
N ILE A 322 -2.51 -21.28 -1.10
CA ILE A 322 -1.04 -21.24 -1.10
C ILE A 322 -0.47 -22.47 -1.81
N GLN A 323 -0.99 -23.67 -1.55
CA GLN A 323 -0.58 -24.89 -2.27
C GLN A 323 -0.77 -24.78 -3.78
N THR A 324 -1.90 -24.23 -4.21
CA THR A 324 -2.22 -24.08 -5.63
C THR A 324 -1.27 -23.07 -6.28
N PHE A 325 -1.01 -21.92 -5.63
CA PHE A 325 -0.04 -20.95 -6.15
C PHE A 325 1.37 -21.53 -6.22
N HIS A 326 1.79 -22.29 -5.21
CA HIS A 326 3.09 -22.95 -5.23
C HIS A 326 3.19 -23.98 -6.36
N ALA A 327 2.16 -24.80 -6.56
CA ALA A 327 2.16 -25.82 -7.61
C ALA A 327 2.11 -25.24 -9.03
N ASP A 328 1.29 -24.21 -9.25
CA ASP A 328 1.03 -23.66 -10.59
C ASP A 328 2.03 -22.58 -11.01
N LEU A 329 2.51 -21.77 -10.05
CA LEU A 329 3.37 -20.61 -10.29
C LEU A 329 4.80 -20.79 -9.77
N ASN A 330 5.08 -21.88 -9.03
CA ASN A 330 6.38 -22.18 -8.43
C ASN A 330 6.93 -21.03 -7.56
N VAL A 331 6.02 -20.40 -6.79
CA VAL A 331 6.29 -19.28 -5.87
C VAL A 331 6.51 -19.79 -4.45
#